data_AF-A0A7Y4Y7Q0-F1
#
_entry.id   AF-A0A7Y4Y7Q0-F1
#
_cell.length_a   1.000
_cell.length_b   1.000
_cell.length_c   1.000
_cell.angle_alpha   90.00
_cell.angle_beta   90.00
_cell.angle_gamma   90.00
#
_symmetry.space_group_name_H-M   'P 1'
#
loop_
_entity.id
_entity.type
_entity.pdbx_description
1 polymer ?
#
loop_
_entity_poly.entity_id
_entity_poly.type
_entity_poly.pdbx_seq_one_letter_code
_entity_poly.pdbx_strand_id
1 'polypeptide(L)'
;MKLFKRSRLLAAVLFLSVTLLNSCGDKGNGSNPTPPNPCASKTITVSAVVVNTTTGLSAGSITSTATGSTGFTYQLNNGNFQSSAVFNSLAAGTYTITAKDGDGCTGAATFTVTDPCAAKNIGVTATIVNTGTGLSNGSITATATNSTGFTYQLNNGAFQASGIFTALATGTYNITAKDADGCTKTVSFQVQDICAAKNITVTASVINAGPNAGASNGSITATAAGSIGFTYQLNSGIFQPTGNFTNLLAGNYTITAKDADGCIKSQTFTITNDPCAGKTLGISAATSATDKCIVPGNGTITITATGGTGFTYQLGSGAFQVSNVFSALALNTYGIAIKDADGCIKTGTAIIAAAPAGTNFSTVSNILQNNCALSGCHTGTSPAGGLNFTVDCTIVSSWDRIKARAVDGIPSFMPPTSPQLSAADKQKILDWIAAGHKFTD
;
A
#
# COMPACT_ATOMS: atom_id res chain seq x y z
N MET A 1 14.75 -46.49 18.99
CA MET A 1 16.09 -46.93 18.53
C MET A 1 17.09 -46.64 19.67
N LYS A 2 17.78 -47.67 20.20
CA LYS A 2 18.78 -47.70 21.31
C LYS A 2 18.24 -47.32 22.71
N LEU A 3 18.11 -48.15 23.76
CA LEU A 3 18.73 -49.40 24.26
C LEU A 3 20.13 -49.21 24.91
N PHE A 4 20.19 -49.23 26.26
CA PHE A 4 21.14 -49.92 27.19
C PHE A 4 20.84 -49.45 28.66
N LYS A 5 20.31 -50.27 29.61
CA LYS A 5 20.94 -51.28 30.51
C LYS A 5 22.13 -50.70 31.29
N ARG A 6 22.31 -50.74 32.63
CA ARG A 6 22.02 -51.64 33.79
C ARG A 6 22.02 -50.72 35.06
N SER A 7 21.65 -51.07 36.29
CA SER A 7 21.96 -52.27 37.09
C SER A 7 21.15 -52.22 38.39
N ARG A 8 20.72 -53.39 38.88
CA ARG A 8 20.20 -53.56 40.25
C ARG A 8 21.35 -53.38 41.24
N LEU A 9 21.11 -52.68 42.34
CA LEU A 9 21.77 -52.97 43.61
C LEU A 9 20.72 -53.00 44.71
N LEU A 10 20.45 -54.22 45.16
CA LEU A 10 19.76 -54.54 46.40
C LEU A 10 20.60 -53.95 47.55
N ALA A 11 20.04 -53.02 48.31
CA ALA A 11 20.59 -52.64 49.61
C ALA A 11 19.48 -52.78 50.65
N ALA A 12 19.67 -53.78 51.49
CA ALA A 12 18.79 -54.17 52.57
C ALA A 12 18.61 -53.00 53.55
N VAL A 13 17.36 -52.57 53.75
CA VAL A 13 17.00 -51.80 54.94
C VAL A 13 16.43 -52.80 55.94
N LEU A 14 17.25 -53.05 56.94
CA LEU A 14 17.04 -53.89 58.09
C LEU A 14 15.77 -53.44 58.83
N PHE A 15 14.63 -54.11 58.60
CA PHE A 15 13.50 -54.05 59.52
C PHE A 15 13.92 -54.79 60.78
N LEU A 16 14.41 -54.06 61.77
CA LEU A 16 14.53 -54.55 63.14
C LEU A 16 13.12 -54.56 63.74
N SER A 17 12.31 -55.54 63.34
CA SER A 17 11.08 -55.90 64.01
C SER A 17 11.46 -56.51 65.35
N VAL A 18 11.46 -55.70 66.41
CA VAL A 18 11.38 -56.24 67.76
C VAL A 18 9.95 -56.77 67.92
N THR A 19 9.73 -58.01 67.47
CA THR A 19 8.65 -58.83 67.95
C THR A 19 8.97 -59.15 69.41
N LEU A 20 8.34 -58.40 70.33
CA LEU A 20 8.12 -58.90 71.67
C LEU A 20 7.28 -60.18 71.53
N LEU A 21 7.95 -61.33 71.55
CA LEU A 21 7.31 -62.60 71.85
C LEU A 21 6.77 -62.48 73.28
N ASN A 22 5.47 -62.20 73.40
CA ASN A 22 4.72 -62.57 74.59
C ASN A 22 4.67 -64.10 74.64
N SER A 23 5.70 -64.70 75.24
CA SER A 23 5.61 -66.04 75.82
C SER A 23 4.87 -65.93 77.16
N CYS A 24 3.55 -65.84 77.11
CA CYS A 24 2.72 -66.19 78.25
C CYS A 24 2.58 -67.72 78.27
N GLY A 25 3.48 -68.37 79.00
CA GLY A 25 3.20 -69.69 79.57
C GLY A 25 2.33 -69.46 80.82
N ASP A 26 1.11 -69.99 80.79
CA ASP A 26 0.23 -70.03 81.96
C ASP A 26 0.92 -70.71 83.15
N LYS A 27 0.99 -69.98 84.27
CA LYS A 27 0.56 -70.40 85.61
C LYS A 27 0.93 -69.33 86.64
N GLY A 28 -0.04 -68.49 86.98
CA GLY A 28 0.07 -67.55 88.10
C GLY A 28 -1.13 -66.62 88.14
N ASN A 29 -2.11 -66.95 88.98
CA ASN A 29 -3.33 -66.19 89.19
C ASN A 29 -2.97 -64.86 89.88
N GLY A 30 -2.74 -63.82 89.09
CA GLY A 30 -2.46 -62.47 89.55
C GLY A 30 -2.92 -61.49 88.48
N SER A 31 -4.08 -60.87 88.70
CA SER A 31 -4.55 -59.74 87.90
C SER A 31 -3.57 -58.57 88.07
N ASN A 32 -2.51 -58.55 87.26
CA ASN A 32 -1.74 -57.33 87.09
C ASN A 32 -2.65 -56.38 86.30
N PRO A 33 -3.15 -55.28 86.90
CA PRO A 33 -3.97 -54.34 86.16
C PRO A 33 -3.14 -53.85 84.97
N THR A 34 -3.71 -53.93 83.76
CA THR A 34 -3.15 -53.20 82.61
C THR A 34 -2.85 -51.76 83.06
N PRO A 35 -1.64 -51.23 82.83
CA PRO A 35 -1.29 -49.88 83.28
C PRO A 35 -2.41 -48.91 82.90
N PRO A 36 -2.92 -48.09 83.84
CA PRO A 36 -4.00 -47.15 83.53
C PRO A 36 -3.59 -46.30 82.34
N ASN A 37 -4.40 -46.28 81.28
CA ASN A 37 -4.16 -45.39 80.15
C ASN A 37 -4.17 -43.94 80.69
N PRO A 38 -3.03 -43.23 80.70
CA PRO A 38 -2.92 -41.90 81.31
C PRO A 38 -3.79 -40.85 80.60
N CYS A 39 -4.32 -41.17 79.42
CA CYS A 39 -5.17 -40.31 78.62
C CYS A 39 -6.66 -40.58 78.78
N ALA A 40 -7.07 -41.64 79.48
CA ALA A 40 -8.48 -42.06 79.53
C ALA A 40 -9.42 -41.06 80.21
N SER A 41 -8.90 -40.16 81.07
CA SER A 41 -9.66 -39.13 81.77
C SER A 41 -9.34 -37.70 81.32
N LYS A 42 -8.49 -37.54 80.28
CA LYS A 42 -8.05 -36.23 79.80
C LYS A 42 -8.71 -35.88 78.47
N THR A 43 -9.40 -34.76 78.43
CA THR A 43 -9.90 -34.17 77.17
C THR A 43 -9.07 -32.93 76.88
N ILE A 44 -8.17 -33.03 75.90
CA ILE A 44 -7.34 -31.90 75.46
C ILE A 44 -8.10 -31.12 74.39
N THR A 45 -8.39 -29.85 74.68
CA THR A 45 -9.03 -28.94 73.73
C THR A 45 -8.01 -27.95 73.21
N VAL A 46 -7.93 -27.80 71.89
CA VAL A 46 -7.03 -26.84 71.23
C VAL A 46 -7.86 -25.70 70.64
N SER A 47 -7.52 -24.47 71.02
CA SER A 47 -8.04 -23.23 70.44
C SER A 47 -6.86 -22.42 69.88
N ALA A 48 -7.13 -21.44 69.01
CA ALA A 48 -6.09 -20.56 68.51
C ALA A 48 -6.63 -19.18 68.11
N VAL A 49 -5.73 -18.20 68.13
CA VAL A 49 -5.93 -16.90 67.46
C VAL A 49 -5.20 -16.98 66.12
N VAL A 50 -5.92 -16.67 65.04
CA VAL A 50 -5.39 -16.69 63.67
C VAL A 50 -5.22 -15.26 63.17
N VAL A 51 -4.04 -14.96 62.64
CA VAL A 51 -3.76 -13.74 61.87
C VAL A 51 -3.62 -14.15 60.41
N ASN A 52 -4.49 -13.59 59.57
CA ASN A 52 -4.48 -13.84 58.12
C ASN A 52 -3.25 -13.24 57.45
N THR A 53 -2.96 -13.69 56.24
CA THR A 53 -1.84 -13.12 55.48
C THR A 53 -2.13 -11.66 55.11
N THR A 54 -1.13 -10.80 55.18
CA THR A 54 -1.13 -9.55 54.43
C THR A 54 -0.76 -9.84 52.96
N THR A 55 -1.18 -8.94 52.07
CA THR A 55 -1.26 -9.22 50.63
C THR A 55 0.06 -9.71 50.02
N GLY A 56 0.01 -10.88 49.35
CA GLY A 56 1.13 -11.43 48.58
C GLY A 56 2.29 -12.06 49.37
N LEU A 57 2.17 -12.24 50.70
CA LEU A 57 3.23 -12.80 51.54
C LEU A 57 2.74 -13.97 52.41
N SER A 58 3.62 -14.94 52.67
CA SER A 58 3.43 -15.92 53.75
C SER A 58 3.69 -15.25 55.10
N ALA A 59 2.77 -14.39 55.53
CA ALA A 59 2.88 -13.59 56.75
C ALA A 59 1.78 -13.91 57.77
N GLY A 60 0.97 -14.95 57.54
CA GLY A 60 -0.04 -15.39 58.50
C GLY A 60 0.62 -16.02 59.73
N SER A 61 -0.11 -16.03 60.85
CA SER A 61 0.32 -16.70 62.07
C SER A 61 -0.83 -17.37 62.80
N ILE A 62 -0.55 -18.50 63.43
CA ILE A 62 -1.46 -19.18 64.35
C ILE A 62 -0.80 -19.19 65.74
N THR A 63 -1.49 -18.62 66.73
CA THR A 63 -1.09 -18.69 68.14
C THR A 63 -2.09 -19.58 68.88
N SER A 64 -1.65 -20.78 69.23
CA SER A 64 -2.50 -21.81 69.84
C SER A 64 -2.50 -21.77 71.37
N THR A 65 -3.57 -22.28 71.95
CA THR A 65 -3.73 -22.50 73.38
C THR A 65 -4.40 -23.85 73.58
N ALA A 66 -3.85 -24.69 74.46
CA ALA A 66 -4.46 -25.96 74.83
C ALA A 66 -4.91 -25.97 76.29
N THR A 67 -6.03 -26.63 76.57
CA THR A 67 -6.59 -26.82 77.93
C THR A 67 -6.88 -28.31 78.19
N GLY A 68 -7.13 -28.66 79.45
CA GLY A 68 -7.42 -30.05 79.87
C GLY A 68 -6.23 -30.81 80.48
N SER A 69 -5.03 -30.22 80.46
CA SER A 69 -3.84 -30.68 81.19
C SER A 69 -2.78 -29.57 81.29
N THR A 70 -1.53 -29.90 81.62
CA THR A 70 -0.40 -28.97 81.72
C THR A 70 0.83 -29.48 80.95
N GLY A 71 1.80 -28.60 80.69
CA GLY A 71 3.05 -28.97 80.03
C GLY A 71 2.93 -29.25 78.53
N PHE A 72 2.03 -28.54 77.84
CA PHE A 72 1.76 -28.78 76.43
C PHE A 72 2.94 -28.44 75.51
N THR A 73 3.17 -29.31 74.54
CA THR A 73 3.93 -29.04 73.31
C THR A 73 2.99 -29.05 72.12
N TYR A 74 3.32 -28.29 71.07
CA TYR A 74 2.46 -28.06 69.91
C TYR A 74 3.14 -28.52 68.64
N GLN A 75 2.36 -29.07 67.72
CA GLN A 75 2.79 -29.50 66.40
C GLN A 75 1.86 -28.87 65.36
N LEU A 76 2.46 -28.29 64.32
CA LEU A 76 1.73 -27.83 63.13
C LEU A 76 1.73 -28.95 62.09
N ASN A 77 0.54 -29.35 61.65
CA ASN A 77 0.29 -30.47 60.75
C ASN A 77 1.04 -31.72 61.25
N ASN A 78 1.97 -32.24 60.45
CA ASN A 78 2.76 -33.43 60.74
C ASN A 78 4.23 -33.07 61.06
N GLY A 79 4.50 -31.81 61.46
CA GLY A 79 5.84 -31.32 61.80
C GLY A 79 6.39 -31.86 63.12
N ASN A 80 7.42 -31.23 63.67
CA ASN A 80 7.93 -31.59 64.99
C ASN A 80 7.15 -30.88 66.10
N PHE A 81 7.04 -31.52 67.26
CA PHE A 81 6.52 -30.86 68.46
C PHE A 81 7.52 -29.82 68.95
N GLN A 82 7.02 -28.64 69.30
CA GLN A 82 7.78 -27.54 69.90
C GLN A 82 7.06 -27.02 71.14
N SER A 83 7.79 -26.39 72.06
CA SER A 83 7.20 -25.75 73.25
C SER A 83 6.43 -24.48 72.91
N SER A 84 6.86 -23.75 71.88
CA SER A 84 6.18 -22.54 71.41
C SER A 84 4.83 -22.88 70.80
N ALA A 85 3.79 -22.17 71.22
CA ALA A 85 2.45 -22.28 70.64
C ALA A 85 2.24 -21.35 69.43
N VAL A 86 3.29 -20.64 68.99
CA VAL A 86 3.23 -19.67 67.89
C VAL A 86 3.84 -20.27 66.63
N PHE A 87 3.06 -20.25 65.55
CA PHE A 87 3.47 -20.66 64.21
C PHE A 87 3.38 -19.45 63.29
N ASN A 88 4.53 -18.96 62.82
CA ASN A 88 4.63 -17.78 61.96
C ASN A 88 4.87 -18.18 60.50
N SER A 89 4.80 -17.18 59.63
CA SER A 89 5.11 -17.30 58.20
C SER A 89 4.26 -18.33 57.47
N LEU A 90 2.99 -18.44 57.86
CA LEU A 90 2.03 -19.34 57.24
C LEU A 90 1.46 -18.69 55.98
N ALA A 91 1.40 -19.46 54.90
CA ALA A 91 0.65 -19.10 53.71
C ALA A 91 -0.85 -19.27 53.96
N ALA A 92 -1.70 -18.80 53.04
CA ALA A 92 -3.11 -19.12 53.09
C ALA A 92 -3.32 -20.64 52.94
N GLY A 93 -4.13 -21.22 53.83
CA GLY A 93 -4.36 -22.65 53.90
C GLY A 93 -4.98 -23.09 55.22
N THR A 94 -5.34 -24.37 55.28
CA THR A 94 -5.85 -25.02 56.49
C THR A 94 -4.71 -25.74 57.19
N TYR A 95 -4.59 -25.51 58.49
CA TYR A 95 -3.55 -26.03 59.35
C TYR A 95 -4.15 -26.79 60.53
N THR A 96 -3.68 -28.00 60.77
CA THR A 96 -4.03 -28.77 61.97
C THR A 96 -3.01 -28.48 63.06
N ILE A 97 -3.45 -28.09 64.25
CA ILE A 97 -2.59 -28.00 65.41
C ILE A 97 -2.88 -29.17 66.34
N THR A 98 -1.84 -29.93 66.67
CA THR A 98 -1.90 -30.98 67.67
C THR A 98 -1.17 -30.51 68.93
N ALA A 99 -1.85 -30.52 70.07
CA ALA A 99 -1.25 -30.29 71.38
C ALA A 99 -1.03 -31.62 72.09
N LYS A 100 0.15 -31.81 72.67
CA LYS A 100 0.55 -33.00 73.42
C LYS A 100 0.97 -32.60 74.84
N ASP A 101 0.33 -33.17 75.85
CA ASP A 101 0.68 -32.91 77.26
C ASP A 101 1.93 -33.68 77.72
N GLY A 102 2.35 -33.46 78.98
CA GLY A 102 3.52 -34.12 79.57
C GLY A 102 3.40 -35.66 79.71
N ASP A 103 2.18 -36.19 79.75
CA ASP A 103 1.90 -37.63 79.85
C ASP A 103 1.75 -38.31 78.48
N GLY A 104 1.85 -37.52 77.41
CA GLY A 104 1.83 -37.97 76.03
C GLY A 104 0.45 -38.00 75.37
N CYS A 105 -0.58 -37.49 76.03
CA CYS A 105 -1.94 -37.40 75.52
C CYS A 105 -2.07 -36.26 74.51
N THR A 106 -2.83 -36.48 73.44
CA THR A 106 -2.95 -35.51 72.33
C THR A 106 -4.38 -35.05 72.10
N GLY A 107 -4.55 -33.77 71.78
CA GLY A 107 -5.77 -33.21 71.19
C GLY A 107 -5.41 -32.40 69.94
N ALA A 108 -6.32 -32.32 68.97
CA ALA A 108 -6.06 -31.60 67.72
C ALA A 108 -7.27 -30.77 67.26
N ALA A 109 -6.99 -29.64 66.60
CA ALA A 109 -7.99 -28.78 65.96
C ALA A 109 -7.45 -28.19 64.65
N THR A 110 -8.34 -27.85 63.72
CA THR A 110 -7.99 -27.23 62.43
C THR A 110 -8.31 -25.74 62.40
N PHE A 111 -7.41 -24.95 61.85
CA PHE A 111 -7.52 -23.50 61.71
C PHE A 111 -7.18 -23.08 60.27
N THR A 112 -7.86 -22.07 59.75
CA THR A 112 -7.63 -21.59 58.38
C THR A 112 -7.03 -20.21 58.39
N VAL A 113 -5.86 -20.06 57.75
CA VAL A 113 -5.27 -18.77 57.39
C VAL A 113 -5.81 -18.40 56.01
N THR A 114 -6.45 -17.24 55.86
CA THR A 114 -6.98 -16.79 54.55
C THR A 114 -6.10 -15.72 53.91
N ASP A 115 -6.16 -15.63 52.58
CA ASP A 115 -5.65 -14.49 51.81
C ASP A 115 -6.86 -13.64 51.37
N PRO A 116 -6.98 -12.39 51.85
CA PRO A 116 -8.12 -11.52 51.51
C PRO A 116 -8.19 -11.18 50.00
N CYS A 117 -7.12 -11.38 49.25
CA CYS A 117 -7.08 -11.11 47.81
C CYS A 117 -7.46 -12.30 46.94
N ALA A 118 -7.38 -13.52 47.46
CA ALA A 118 -7.58 -14.74 46.67
C ALA A 118 -8.95 -14.82 45.99
N ALA A 119 -9.99 -14.25 46.61
CA ALA A 119 -11.35 -14.22 46.07
C ALA A 119 -11.69 -12.94 45.29
N LYS A 120 -10.80 -11.94 45.27
CA LYS A 120 -11.09 -10.64 44.64
C LYS A 120 -10.67 -10.62 43.18
N ASN A 121 -11.62 -10.30 42.31
CA ASN A 121 -11.39 -10.08 40.89
C ASN A 121 -11.50 -8.59 40.54
N ILE A 122 -10.52 -7.80 40.99
CA ILE A 122 -10.48 -6.36 40.73
C ILE A 122 -10.43 -6.11 39.22
N GLY A 123 -11.41 -5.35 38.72
CA GLY A 123 -11.40 -4.81 37.35
C GLY A 123 -10.76 -3.43 37.32
N VAL A 124 -10.01 -3.10 36.26
CA VAL A 124 -9.46 -1.76 36.04
C VAL A 124 -9.70 -1.38 34.58
N THR A 125 -10.39 -0.27 34.36
CA THR A 125 -10.59 0.34 33.03
C THR A 125 -10.13 1.79 33.06
N ALA A 126 -9.96 2.40 31.89
CA ALA A 126 -9.62 3.82 31.81
C ALA A 126 -10.20 4.49 30.57
N THR A 127 -10.48 5.79 30.71
CA THR A 127 -10.68 6.72 29.59
C THR A 127 -9.37 7.45 29.33
N ILE A 128 -8.97 7.58 28.07
CA ILE A 128 -7.68 8.14 27.68
C ILE A 128 -7.92 9.38 26.80
N VAL A 129 -7.21 10.47 27.12
CA VAL A 129 -7.07 11.63 26.25
C VAL A 129 -5.66 11.62 25.69
N ASN A 130 -5.55 11.53 24.36
CA ASN A 130 -4.29 11.52 23.64
C ASN A 130 -3.60 12.89 23.66
N THR A 131 -2.29 12.90 23.41
CA THR A 131 -1.52 14.14 23.36
C THR A 131 -1.75 14.87 22.05
N GLY A 132 -1.74 16.20 22.10
CA GLY A 132 -1.48 17.00 20.91
C GLY A 132 -0.06 16.76 20.39
N THR A 133 0.19 17.15 19.14
CA THR A 133 1.45 16.83 18.45
C THR A 133 2.66 17.43 19.18
N GLY A 134 3.59 16.58 19.63
CA GLY A 134 4.79 17.01 20.37
C GLY A 134 4.52 17.60 21.77
N LEU A 135 3.31 17.46 22.31
CA LEU A 135 2.93 17.95 23.64
C LEU A 135 2.89 16.81 24.66
N SER A 136 2.88 17.17 25.95
CA SER A 136 2.66 16.25 27.08
C SER A 136 1.40 16.64 27.84
N ASN A 137 0.28 16.76 27.12
CA ASN A 137 -1.02 17.18 27.65
C ASN A 137 -2.06 16.05 27.67
N GLY A 138 -1.64 14.80 27.50
CA GLY A 138 -2.51 13.64 27.58
C GLY A 138 -2.95 13.36 29.02
N SER A 139 -3.98 12.53 29.17
CA SER A 139 -4.47 12.10 30.47
C SER A 139 -5.05 10.68 30.45
N ILE A 140 -5.01 10.05 31.62
CA ILE A 140 -5.65 8.76 31.89
C ILE A 140 -6.58 8.96 33.10
N THR A 141 -7.85 8.63 32.93
CA THR A 141 -8.83 8.57 34.03
C THR A 141 -9.20 7.11 34.25
N ALA A 142 -8.59 6.50 35.27
CA ALA A 142 -8.79 5.10 35.62
C ALA A 142 -9.94 4.91 36.62
N THR A 143 -10.65 3.80 36.46
CA THR A 143 -11.73 3.36 37.35
C THR A 143 -11.54 1.90 37.68
N ALA A 144 -11.53 1.57 38.98
CA ALA A 144 -11.49 0.21 39.46
C ALA A 144 -12.86 -0.27 39.95
N THR A 145 -13.14 -1.57 39.78
CA THR A 145 -14.42 -2.21 40.12
C THR A 145 -14.20 -3.50 40.90
N ASN A 146 -15.30 -4.08 41.41
CA ASN A 146 -15.34 -5.34 42.17
C ASN A 146 -14.62 -5.32 43.52
N SER A 147 -14.38 -4.12 44.08
CA SER A 147 -14.08 -3.88 45.50
C SER A 147 -14.38 -2.42 45.86
N THR A 148 -13.95 -1.95 47.04
CA THR A 148 -14.17 -0.57 47.50
C THR A 148 -12.91 0.04 48.12
N GLY A 149 -12.90 1.37 48.26
CA GLY A 149 -11.78 2.11 48.85
C GLY A 149 -10.52 2.10 47.99
N PHE A 150 -10.69 2.16 46.66
CA PHE A 150 -9.55 2.13 45.75
C PHE A 150 -8.66 3.36 45.83
N THR A 151 -7.36 3.12 45.78
CA THR A 151 -6.30 4.08 45.47
C THR A 151 -5.60 3.64 44.19
N TYR A 152 -5.01 4.59 43.46
CA TYR A 152 -4.43 4.37 42.16
C TYR A 152 -2.98 4.83 42.14
N GLN A 153 -2.13 4.09 41.45
CA GLN A 153 -0.73 4.41 41.22
C GLN A 153 -0.46 4.38 39.72
N LEU A 154 0.24 5.40 39.22
CA LEU A 154 0.78 5.43 37.87
C LEU A 154 2.23 4.94 37.89
N ASN A 155 2.52 3.91 37.11
CA ASN A 155 3.79 3.21 37.05
C ASN A 155 4.25 2.85 38.47
N ASN A 156 5.40 3.37 38.90
CA ASN A 156 5.98 3.15 40.23
C ASN A 156 5.85 4.39 41.14
N GLY A 157 4.91 5.30 40.84
CA GLY A 157 4.68 6.53 41.61
C GLY A 157 4.04 6.29 42.98
N ALA A 158 3.59 7.36 43.64
CA ALA A 158 2.80 7.22 44.86
C ALA A 158 1.35 6.81 44.56
N PHE A 159 0.72 6.09 45.50
CA PHE A 159 -0.73 5.87 45.46
C PHE A 159 -1.47 7.17 45.80
N GLN A 160 -2.53 7.46 45.06
CA GLN A 160 -3.45 8.58 45.29
C GLN A 160 -4.91 8.11 45.23
N ALA A 161 -5.82 8.84 45.87
CA ALA A 161 -7.24 8.50 45.85
C ALA A 161 -7.89 8.70 44.47
N SER A 162 -7.44 9.70 43.71
CA SER A 162 -7.96 10.00 42.38
C SER A 162 -7.36 9.05 41.33
N GLY A 163 -8.19 8.50 40.46
CA GLY A 163 -7.76 7.75 39.28
C GLY A 163 -7.32 8.63 38.10
N ILE A 164 -7.25 9.95 38.28
CA ILE A 164 -6.93 10.92 37.22
C ILE A 164 -5.43 11.22 37.22
N PHE A 165 -4.80 10.98 36.07
CA PHE A 165 -3.40 11.29 35.79
C PHE A 165 -3.33 12.21 34.57
N THR A 166 -2.74 13.39 34.71
CA THR A 166 -2.65 14.41 33.66
C THR A 166 -1.20 14.69 33.29
N ALA A 167 -0.99 15.57 32.30
CA ALA A 167 0.32 15.98 31.82
C ALA A 167 1.19 14.79 31.33
N LEU A 168 0.53 13.80 30.73
CA LEU A 168 1.18 12.61 30.21
C LEU A 168 1.69 12.87 28.78
N ALA A 169 2.91 12.42 28.51
CA ALA A 169 3.46 12.33 27.17
C ALA A 169 2.91 11.10 26.44
N THR A 170 3.21 10.97 25.15
CA THR A 170 2.99 9.72 24.42
C THR A 170 3.78 8.59 25.09
N GLY A 171 3.12 7.48 25.41
CA GLY A 171 3.75 6.37 26.11
C GLY A 171 2.78 5.30 26.61
N THR A 172 3.35 4.22 27.13
CA THR A 172 2.61 3.18 27.85
C THR A 172 2.70 3.43 29.35
N TYR A 173 1.56 3.36 30.02
CA TYR A 173 1.41 3.65 31.44
C TYR A 173 0.73 2.48 32.15
N ASN A 174 1.38 1.99 33.21
CA ASN A 174 0.82 0.95 34.07
C ASN A 174 0.02 1.61 35.19
N ILE A 175 -1.27 1.32 35.27
CA ILE A 175 -2.10 1.76 36.38
C ILE A 175 -2.30 0.60 37.33
N THR A 176 -1.89 0.78 38.59
CA THR A 176 -2.16 -0.16 39.67
C THR A 176 -3.28 0.38 40.54
N ALA A 177 -4.41 -0.33 40.61
CA ALA A 177 -5.47 -0.05 41.57
C ALA A 177 -5.28 -0.92 42.81
N LYS A 178 -5.42 -0.34 44.01
CA LYS A 178 -5.30 -1.00 45.31
C LYS A 178 -6.54 -0.72 46.14
N ASP A 179 -7.25 -1.75 46.58
CA ASP A 179 -8.44 -1.59 47.43
C ASP A 179 -8.11 -1.37 48.92
N ALA A 180 -9.16 -1.23 49.75
CA ALA A 180 -9.02 -1.04 51.19
C ALA A 180 -8.36 -2.21 51.95
N ASP A 181 -8.50 -3.44 51.44
CA ASP A 181 -7.88 -4.64 52.03
C ASP A 181 -6.43 -4.85 51.53
N GLY A 182 -5.96 -3.95 50.66
CA GLY A 182 -4.60 -3.91 50.15
C GLY A 182 -4.35 -4.75 48.90
N CYS A 183 -5.41 -5.28 48.26
CA CYS A 183 -5.33 -6.10 47.07
C CYS A 183 -5.13 -5.24 45.82
N THR A 184 -4.23 -5.66 44.94
CA THR A 184 -3.81 -4.85 43.79
C THR A 184 -4.09 -5.51 42.45
N LYS A 185 -4.45 -4.70 41.44
CA LYS A 185 -4.48 -5.09 40.03
C LYS A 185 -3.78 -4.04 39.18
N THR A 186 -2.87 -4.47 38.32
CA THR A 186 -2.17 -3.60 37.37
C THR A 186 -2.64 -3.86 35.94
N VAL A 187 -2.93 -2.80 35.20
CA VAL A 187 -3.30 -2.83 33.77
C VAL A 187 -2.52 -1.75 33.01
N SER A 188 -2.05 -2.05 31.80
CA SER A 188 -1.34 -1.11 30.94
C SER A 188 -2.28 -0.39 29.99
N PHE A 189 -2.13 0.92 29.87
CA PHE A 189 -2.85 1.78 28.93
C PHE A 189 -1.85 2.58 28.07
N GLN A 190 -2.25 2.98 26.86
CA GLN A 190 -1.41 3.79 25.98
C GLN A 190 -1.99 5.17 25.73
N VAL A 191 -1.18 6.20 25.97
CA VAL A 191 -1.43 7.56 25.49
C VAL A 191 -0.67 7.71 24.18
N GLN A 192 -1.37 8.06 23.10
CA GLN A 192 -0.79 8.22 21.77
C GLN A 192 -0.75 9.69 21.38
N ASP A 193 0.10 10.02 20.39
CA ASP A 193 -0.02 11.28 19.66
C ASP A 193 -1.29 11.25 18.82
N ILE A 194 -2.13 12.29 18.91
CA ILE A 194 -3.39 12.39 18.17
C ILE A 194 -3.22 12.24 16.65
N CYS A 195 -2.04 12.58 16.13
CA CYS A 195 -1.71 12.46 14.72
C CYS A 195 -1.26 11.06 14.31
N ALA A 196 -0.78 10.23 15.24
CA ALA A 196 -0.27 8.88 14.93
C ALA A 196 -1.38 7.96 14.39
N ALA A 197 -2.63 8.18 14.80
CA ALA A 197 -3.78 7.40 14.33
C ALA A 197 -4.35 7.89 12.99
N LYS A 198 -3.88 9.03 12.45
CA LYS A 198 -4.45 9.66 11.26
C LYS A 198 -3.63 9.36 10.01
N ASN A 199 -4.29 8.80 9.00
CA ASN A 199 -3.70 8.53 7.69
C ASN A 199 -3.96 9.68 6.71
N ILE A 200 -3.33 10.84 6.97
CA ILE A 200 -3.50 12.03 6.13
C ILE A 200 -2.79 11.85 4.79
N THR A 201 -3.51 12.14 3.70
CA THR A 201 -2.97 12.17 2.33
C THR A 201 -3.22 13.54 1.70
N VAL A 202 -2.33 13.96 0.81
CA VAL A 202 -2.43 15.23 0.05
C VAL A 202 -2.26 14.92 -1.42
N THR A 203 -3.26 15.30 -2.22
CA THR A 203 -3.24 15.20 -3.69
C THR A 203 -3.49 16.57 -4.28
N ALA A 204 -3.16 16.76 -5.56
CA ALA A 204 -3.46 18.02 -6.24
C ALA A 204 -3.66 17.82 -7.74
N SER A 205 -4.47 18.70 -8.32
CA SER A 205 -4.49 18.96 -9.76
C SER A 205 -3.55 20.13 -10.06
N VAL A 206 -2.69 19.99 -11.06
CA VAL A 206 -1.67 20.98 -11.42
C VAL A 206 -1.93 21.50 -12.82
N ILE A 207 -1.95 22.82 -12.97
CA ILE A 207 -1.94 23.51 -14.26
C ILE A 207 -0.55 24.12 -14.44
N ASN A 208 0.14 23.72 -15.51
CA ASN A 208 1.46 24.21 -15.85
C ASN A 208 1.45 25.70 -16.20
N ALA A 209 2.60 26.35 -16.01
CA ALA A 209 2.78 27.73 -16.43
C ALA A 209 2.88 27.79 -17.96
N GLY A 210 2.39 28.89 -18.54
CA GLY A 210 2.43 29.15 -19.96
C GLY A 210 3.83 29.50 -20.47
N PRO A 211 4.00 29.53 -21.81
CA PRO A 211 5.30 29.54 -22.50
C PRO A 211 6.26 30.65 -22.09
N ASN A 212 5.71 31.83 -21.75
CA ASN A 212 6.51 33.02 -21.50
C ASN A 212 7.39 32.80 -20.27
N ALA A 213 8.71 32.96 -20.44
CA ALA A 213 9.63 32.90 -19.31
C ALA A 213 9.24 33.93 -18.25
N GLY A 214 9.01 33.48 -17.01
CA GLY A 214 8.50 34.33 -15.94
C GLY A 214 6.96 34.45 -15.89
N ALA A 215 6.21 33.70 -16.70
CA ALA A 215 4.76 33.64 -16.60
C ALA A 215 4.32 32.99 -15.29
N SER A 216 3.71 33.79 -14.43
CA SER A 216 3.10 33.36 -13.18
C SER A 216 1.62 33.05 -13.41
N ASN A 217 1.30 32.07 -14.26
CA ASN A 217 -0.08 31.67 -14.57
C ASN A 217 -0.35 30.18 -14.35
N GLY A 218 0.61 29.44 -13.79
CA GLY A 218 0.38 28.09 -13.29
C GLY A 218 -0.48 28.12 -12.02
N SER A 219 -1.07 26.97 -11.68
CA SER A 219 -1.85 26.82 -10.45
C SER A 219 -1.81 25.39 -9.91
N ILE A 220 -2.03 25.27 -8.60
CA ILE A 220 -2.17 24.01 -7.88
C ILE A 220 -3.48 24.07 -7.12
N THR A 221 -4.35 23.09 -7.37
CA THR A 221 -5.57 22.87 -6.58
C THR A 221 -5.39 21.59 -5.78
N ALA A 222 -5.00 21.76 -4.51
CA ALA A 222 -4.75 20.67 -3.58
C ALA A 222 -6.02 20.23 -2.83
N THR A 223 -6.04 18.97 -2.42
CA THR A 223 -7.07 18.38 -1.55
C THR A 223 -6.41 17.40 -0.60
N ALA A 224 -6.86 17.38 0.65
CA ALA A 224 -6.40 16.44 1.66
C ALA A 224 -7.54 15.53 2.14
N ALA A 225 -7.19 14.30 2.53
CA ALA A 225 -8.11 13.31 3.07
C ALA A 225 -7.50 12.62 4.31
N GLY A 226 -8.32 11.88 5.06
CA GLY A 226 -7.91 11.16 6.27
C GLY A 226 -8.20 11.90 7.59
N SER A 227 -8.73 13.11 7.52
CA SER A 227 -9.32 13.86 8.65
C SER A 227 -10.30 14.92 8.15
N ILE A 228 -10.67 15.88 9.02
CA ILE A 228 -11.59 16.99 8.70
C ILE A 228 -11.00 18.35 9.09
N GLY A 229 -11.54 19.42 8.50
CA GLY A 229 -11.14 20.79 8.83
C GLY A 229 -9.74 21.15 8.32
N PHE A 230 -9.35 20.65 7.14
CA PHE A 230 -8.05 20.95 6.57
C PHE A 230 -7.89 22.41 6.18
N THR A 231 -6.73 22.95 6.50
CA THR A 231 -6.15 24.19 5.96
C THR A 231 -4.88 23.84 5.18
N TYR A 232 -4.50 24.67 4.23
CA TYR A 232 -3.42 24.41 3.28
C TYR A 232 -2.42 25.55 3.28
N GLN A 233 -1.14 25.22 3.18
CA GLN A 233 -0.03 26.16 3.07
C GLN A 233 0.80 25.79 1.85
N LEU A 234 1.18 26.79 1.05
CA LEU A 234 2.14 26.64 -0.05
C LEU A 234 3.53 27.02 0.45
N ASN A 235 4.49 26.10 0.32
CA ASN A 235 5.85 26.22 0.84
C ASN A 235 5.82 26.64 2.32
N SER A 236 6.44 27.78 2.64
CA SER A 236 6.46 28.37 3.99
C SER A 236 5.51 29.56 4.13
N GLY A 237 4.44 29.62 3.31
CA GLY A 237 3.46 30.70 3.32
C GLY A 237 2.51 30.71 4.53
N ILE A 238 1.33 31.32 4.41
CA ILE A 238 0.30 31.29 5.47
C ILE A 238 -0.70 30.16 5.18
N PHE A 239 -1.20 29.50 6.23
CA PHE A 239 -2.29 28.54 6.09
C PHE A 239 -3.59 29.24 5.68
N GLN A 240 -4.26 28.71 4.67
CA GLN A 240 -5.55 29.18 4.19
C GLN A 240 -6.58 28.04 4.14
N PRO A 241 -7.89 28.33 4.19
CA PRO A 241 -8.93 27.30 4.21
C PRO A 241 -9.05 26.49 2.91
N THR A 242 -8.59 27.04 1.79
CA THR A 242 -8.71 26.40 0.46
C THR A 242 -7.35 25.95 -0.06
N GLY A 243 -7.33 24.81 -0.77
CA GLY A 243 -6.12 24.31 -1.43
C GLY A 243 -5.83 24.96 -2.78
N ASN A 244 -6.42 26.12 -3.09
CA ASN A 244 -6.26 26.78 -4.39
C ASN A 244 -5.11 27.79 -4.34
N PHE A 245 -4.06 27.53 -5.12
CA PHE A 245 -2.90 28.38 -5.27
C PHE A 245 -2.74 28.76 -6.73
N THR A 246 -2.89 30.04 -7.04
CA THR A 246 -2.81 30.58 -8.40
C THR A 246 -1.58 31.47 -8.56
N ASN A 247 -1.33 31.89 -9.79
CA ASN A 247 -0.24 32.79 -10.16
C ASN A 247 1.15 32.23 -9.82
N LEU A 248 1.34 30.95 -10.10
CA LEU A 248 2.59 30.25 -9.81
C LEU A 248 3.48 30.19 -11.06
N LEU A 249 4.78 30.34 -10.84
CA LEU A 249 5.83 30.17 -11.85
C LEU A 249 6.11 28.67 -12.04
N ALA A 250 6.86 28.32 -13.09
CA ALA A 250 7.47 26.99 -13.16
C ALA A 250 8.42 26.79 -11.96
N GLY A 251 8.25 25.66 -11.27
CA GLY A 251 8.99 25.37 -10.04
C GLY A 251 8.38 24.22 -9.23
N ASN A 252 9.06 23.86 -8.14
CA ASN A 252 8.59 22.87 -7.18
C ASN A 252 7.90 23.57 -6.01
N TYR A 253 6.73 23.06 -5.66
CA TYR A 253 5.87 23.61 -4.62
C TYR A 253 5.49 22.52 -3.62
N THR A 254 5.82 22.74 -2.35
CA THR A 254 5.42 21.85 -1.27
C THR A 254 4.10 22.34 -0.69
N ILE A 255 3.05 21.55 -0.81
CA ILE A 255 1.78 21.82 -0.14
C ILE A 255 1.78 21.11 1.20
N THR A 256 1.52 21.84 2.26
CA THR A 256 1.29 21.30 3.61
C THR A 256 -0.19 21.43 3.95
N ALA A 257 -0.85 20.31 4.22
CA ALA A 257 -2.21 20.28 4.76
C ALA A 257 -2.15 20.09 6.29
N LYS A 258 -2.98 20.86 7.02
CA LYS A 258 -3.12 20.79 8.48
C LYS A 258 -4.59 20.63 8.85
N ASP A 259 -4.94 19.58 9.58
CA ASP A 259 -6.31 19.35 10.02
C ASP A 259 -6.69 20.14 11.29
N ALA A 260 -7.93 19.95 11.77
CA ALA A 260 -8.47 20.63 12.95
C ALA A 260 -7.75 20.26 14.26
N ASP A 261 -7.15 19.07 14.37
CA ASP A 261 -6.38 18.65 15.56
C ASP A 261 -4.91 19.06 15.48
N GLY A 262 -4.51 19.73 14.40
CA GLY A 262 -3.18 20.27 14.18
C GLY A 262 -2.21 19.33 13.46
N CYS A 263 -2.69 18.19 12.97
CA CYS A 263 -1.86 17.19 12.29
C CYS A 263 -1.50 17.63 10.88
N ILE A 264 -0.21 17.56 10.55
CA ILE A 264 0.33 18.05 9.29
C ILE A 264 0.82 16.93 8.36
N LYS A 265 0.58 17.10 7.07
CA LYS A 265 1.17 16.29 6.01
C LYS A 265 1.57 17.18 4.84
N SER A 266 2.76 16.96 4.30
CA SER A 266 3.27 17.70 3.15
C SER A 266 3.48 16.81 1.94
N GLN A 267 3.22 17.36 0.75
CA GLN A 267 3.50 16.72 -0.54
C GLN A 267 4.03 17.77 -1.52
N THR A 268 5.05 17.41 -2.28
CA THR A 268 5.63 18.28 -3.33
C THR A 268 4.99 18.00 -4.68
N PHE A 269 4.66 19.07 -5.39
CA PHE A 269 4.14 19.09 -6.76
C PHE A 269 5.04 19.98 -7.62
N THR A 270 5.11 19.71 -8.92
CA THR A 270 5.95 20.45 -9.85
C THR A 270 5.07 21.12 -10.90
N ILE A 271 5.27 22.42 -11.08
CA ILE A 271 4.77 23.18 -12.23
C ILE A 271 5.90 23.26 -13.24
N THR A 272 5.63 22.83 -14.46
CA THR A 272 6.57 22.95 -15.58
C THR A 272 6.15 24.10 -16.49
N ASN A 273 7.06 24.53 -17.37
CA ASN A 273 6.71 25.43 -18.46
C ASN A 273 6.10 24.59 -19.60
N ASP A 274 4.85 24.85 -19.95
CA ASP A 274 4.15 24.19 -21.04
C ASP A 274 3.90 25.20 -22.18
N PRO A 275 4.60 25.05 -23.32
CA PRO A 275 4.41 25.92 -24.48
C PRO A 275 2.98 26.01 -25.00
N CYS A 276 2.20 24.95 -24.77
CA CYS A 276 0.82 24.80 -25.24
C CYS A 276 -0.23 25.17 -24.19
N ALA A 277 0.16 25.54 -22.96
CA ALA A 277 -0.81 25.83 -21.91
C ALA A 277 -1.74 26.99 -22.30
N GLY A 278 -3.05 26.73 -22.22
CA GLY A 278 -4.11 27.69 -22.56
C GLY A 278 -4.31 27.94 -24.05
N LYS A 279 -3.65 27.18 -24.94
CA LYS A 279 -3.77 27.36 -26.40
C LYS A 279 -4.56 26.24 -27.07
N THR A 280 -5.30 26.64 -28.10
CA THR A 280 -5.99 25.72 -29.00
C THR A 280 -5.49 25.96 -30.42
N LEU A 281 -4.40 25.26 -30.79
CA LEU A 281 -3.86 25.35 -32.14
C LEU A 281 -4.70 24.55 -33.14
N GLY A 282 -5.04 25.19 -34.26
CA GLY A 282 -5.67 24.55 -35.42
C GLY A 282 -4.67 24.34 -36.55
N ILE A 283 -4.76 23.20 -37.23
CA ILE A 283 -3.96 22.88 -38.41
C ILE A 283 -4.88 22.34 -39.51
N SER A 284 -4.75 22.89 -40.72
CA SER A 284 -5.37 22.37 -41.93
C SER A 284 -4.40 22.46 -43.10
N ALA A 285 -4.66 21.73 -44.18
CA ALA A 285 -3.83 21.74 -45.36
C ALA A 285 -4.69 21.75 -46.62
N ALA A 286 -4.34 22.63 -47.56
CA ALA A 286 -4.81 22.57 -48.93
C ALA A 286 -3.79 21.82 -49.78
N THR A 287 -4.24 20.89 -50.61
CA THR A 287 -3.38 20.08 -51.46
C THR A 287 -3.74 20.24 -52.93
N SER A 288 -2.72 20.25 -53.80
CA SER A 288 -2.91 20.08 -55.24
C SER A 288 -2.55 18.65 -55.64
N ALA A 289 -3.37 18.07 -56.51
CA ALA A 289 -3.10 16.73 -57.04
C ALA A 289 -1.82 16.75 -57.90
N THR A 290 -1.10 15.64 -57.94
CA THR A 290 0.11 15.49 -58.76
C THR A 290 -0.15 14.57 -59.95
N ASP A 291 0.49 14.85 -61.08
CA ASP A 291 0.61 13.84 -62.14
C ASP A 291 1.42 12.66 -61.59
N LYS A 292 0.84 11.46 -61.63
CA LYS A 292 1.46 10.23 -61.10
C LYS A 292 2.65 9.74 -61.91
N CYS A 293 2.83 10.25 -63.13
CA CYS A 293 3.91 9.88 -64.05
C CYS A 293 5.05 10.91 -64.07
N ILE A 294 4.93 12.02 -63.32
CA ILE A 294 6.03 12.98 -63.09
C ILE A 294 6.84 12.57 -61.86
N VAL A 295 8.18 12.59 -61.96
CA VAL A 295 9.12 12.32 -60.86
C VAL A 295 9.97 13.57 -60.60
N PRO A 296 10.07 14.10 -59.36
CA PRO A 296 9.53 13.56 -58.10
C PRO A 296 8.05 13.86 -57.86
N GLY A 297 7.33 14.43 -58.84
CA GLY A 297 5.93 14.87 -58.71
C GLY A 297 5.85 16.39 -58.70
N ASN A 298 4.65 16.93 -58.97
CA ASN A 298 4.39 18.38 -59.03
C ASN A 298 3.31 18.82 -58.03
N GLY A 299 2.91 17.94 -57.11
CA GLY A 299 1.94 18.27 -56.06
C GLY A 299 2.48 19.33 -55.10
N THR A 300 1.56 20.06 -54.49
CA THR A 300 1.85 21.08 -53.48
C THR A 300 0.98 20.88 -52.24
N ILE A 301 1.56 21.16 -51.07
CA ILE A 301 0.84 21.23 -49.79
C ILE A 301 1.01 22.66 -49.26
N THR A 302 -0.11 23.34 -49.01
CA THR A 302 -0.13 24.63 -48.31
C THR A 302 -0.79 24.44 -46.95
N ILE A 303 -0.02 24.63 -45.88
CA ILE A 303 -0.50 24.46 -44.50
C ILE A 303 -1.08 25.78 -43.99
N THR A 304 -2.21 25.71 -43.30
CA THR A 304 -2.83 26.82 -42.60
C THR A 304 -2.85 26.53 -41.10
N ALA A 305 -2.39 27.49 -40.31
CA ALA A 305 -2.31 27.42 -38.86
C ALA A 305 -3.20 28.49 -38.20
N THR A 306 -3.86 28.15 -37.09
CA THR A 306 -4.67 29.10 -36.29
C THR A 306 -4.44 28.90 -34.80
N GLY A 307 -4.84 29.89 -33.98
CA GLY A 307 -4.79 29.79 -32.51
C GLY A 307 -3.45 30.17 -31.86
N GLY A 308 -2.52 30.76 -32.63
CA GLY A 308 -1.20 31.23 -32.18
C GLY A 308 -0.63 32.27 -33.14
N THR A 309 0.61 32.70 -32.92
CA THR A 309 1.33 33.67 -33.77
C THR A 309 2.74 33.18 -34.11
N GLY A 310 3.34 33.73 -35.16
CA GLY A 310 4.72 33.41 -35.56
C GLY A 310 4.95 31.95 -35.93
N PHE A 311 3.99 31.33 -36.63
CA PHE A 311 4.08 29.92 -37.00
C PHE A 311 5.25 29.62 -37.94
N THR A 312 5.90 28.49 -37.66
CA THR A 312 6.78 27.77 -38.58
C THR A 312 6.16 26.41 -38.91
N TYR A 313 6.51 25.87 -40.06
CA TYR A 313 5.85 24.74 -40.69
C TYR A 313 6.87 23.64 -41.00
N GLN A 314 6.46 22.39 -40.85
CA GLN A 314 7.30 21.22 -41.10
C GLN A 314 6.52 20.21 -41.94
N LEU A 315 7.21 19.60 -42.90
CA LEU A 315 6.73 18.46 -43.68
C LEU A 315 7.58 17.23 -43.35
N GLY A 316 6.93 16.14 -42.97
CA GLY A 316 7.58 14.89 -42.55
C GLY A 316 8.56 15.12 -41.40
N SER A 317 9.79 14.65 -41.57
CA SER A 317 10.90 14.82 -40.62
C SER A 317 11.85 15.98 -40.99
N GLY A 318 11.43 16.88 -41.89
CA GLY A 318 12.25 18.03 -42.31
C GLY A 318 12.46 19.05 -41.18
N ALA A 319 13.20 20.13 -41.44
CA ALA A 319 13.29 21.24 -40.49
C ALA A 319 12.01 22.10 -40.50
N PHE A 320 11.71 22.77 -39.39
CA PHE A 320 10.71 23.82 -39.36
C PHE A 320 11.19 25.02 -40.20
N GLN A 321 10.32 25.56 -41.03
CA GLN A 321 10.60 26.70 -41.91
C GLN A 321 9.47 27.74 -41.85
N VAL A 322 9.74 28.97 -42.29
CA VAL A 322 8.75 30.06 -42.30
C VAL A 322 7.71 29.88 -43.40
N SER A 323 8.11 29.34 -44.56
CA SER A 323 7.18 29.07 -45.66
C SER A 323 6.19 27.97 -45.30
N ASN A 324 4.90 28.25 -45.50
CA ASN A 324 3.82 27.30 -45.31
C ASN A 324 3.50 26.49 -46.57
N VAL A 325 4.21 26.74 -47.69
CA VAL A 325 4.03 26.03 -48.96
C VAL A 325 5.18 25.07 -49.19
N PHE A 326 4.84 23.82 -49.48
CA PHE A 326 5.74 22.76 -49.91
C PHE A 326 5.37 22.34 -51.33
N SER A 327 6.35 22.19 -52.21
CA SER A 327 6.15 21.89 -53.63
C SER A 327 7.01 20.71 -54.09
N ALA A 328 6.80 20.27 -55.34
CA ALA A 328 7.48 19.12 -55.95
C ALA A 328 7.26 17.80 -55.17
N LEU A 329 6.03 17.59 -54.73
CA LEU A 329 5.66 16.43 -53.90
C LEU A 329 5.06 15.30 -54.73
N ALA A 330 5.56 14.08 -54.48
CA ALA A 330 5.03 12.84 -55.02
C ALA A 330 3.70 12.45 -54.35
N LEU A 331 3.03 11.45 -54.93
CA LEU A 331 1.91 10.74 -54.30
C LEU A 331 2.33 10.16 -52.96
N ASN A 332 1.81 10.71 -51.88
CA ASN A 332 2.03 10.19 -50.53
C ASN A 332 1.06 10.81 -49.53
N THR A 333 1.02 10.21 -48.34
CA THR A 333 0.51 10.84 -47.13
C THR A 333 1.68 11.45 -46.38
N TYR A 334 1.67 12.78 -46.23
CA TYR A 334 2.70 13.51 -45.53
C TYR A 334 2.25 13.85 -44.11
N GLY A 335 3.10 13.59 -43.13
CA GLY A 335 2.98 14.20 -41.81
C GLY A 335 3.24 15.70 -41.93
N ILE A 336 2.41 16.52 -41.30
CA ILE A 336 2.61 17.96 -41.23
C ILE A 336 2.65 18.40 -39.77
N ALA A 337 3.44 19.42 -39.47
CA ALA A 337 3.44 20.04 -38.16
C ALA A 337 3.53 21.56 -38.26
N ILE A 338 2.93 22.22 -37.27
CA ILE A 338 3.05 23.66 -37.05
C ILE A 338 3.67 23.88 -35.68
N LYS A 339 4.51 24.90 -35.56
CA LYS A 339 5.10 25.35 -34.30
C LYS A 339 4.92 26.85 -34.19
N ASP A 340 4.25 27.32 -33.15
CA ASP A 340 4.08 28.76 -32.90
C ASP A 340 5.36 29.40 -32.30
N ALA A 341 5.34 30.73 -32.13
CA ALA A 341 6.47 31.49 -31.58
C ALA A 341 6.90 31.06 -30.18
N ASP A 342 5.95 30.55 -29.40
CA ASP A 342 6.11 30.10 -28.02
C ASP A 342 6.61 28.65 -27.93
N GLY A 343 6.63 27.95 -29.08
CA GLY A 343 7.15 26.60 -29.20
C GLY A 343 6.12 25.48 -29.08
N CYS A 344 4.82 25.79 -29.04
CA CYS A 344 3.76 24.78 -29.05
C CYS A 344 3.66 24.13 -30.42
N ILE A 345 3.71 22.80 -30.46
CA ILE A 345 3.67 22.01 -31.68
C ILE A 345 2.33 21.30 -31.82
N LYS A 346 1.70 21.42 -32.99
CA LYS A 346 0.54 20.63 -33.40
C LYS A 346 0.85 19.89 -34.68
N THR A 347 0.53 18.59 -34.71
CA THR A 347 0.73 17.73 -35.87
C THR A 347 -0.59 17.40 -36.56
N GLY A 348 -0.49 17.03 -37.83
CA GLY A 348 -1.58 16.56 -38.66
C GLY A 348 -1.05 15.74 -39.85
N THR A 349 -1.91 15.48 -40.81
CA THR A 349 -1.56 14.77 -42.05
C THR A 349 -2.19 15.45 -43.25
N ALA A 350 -1.52 15.41 -44.39
CA ALA A 350 -2.02 15.87 -45.68
C ALA A 350 -1.75 14.81 -46.74
N ILE A 351 -2.68 14.63 -47.69
CA ILE A 351 -2.58 13.60 -48.73
C ILE A 351 -2.44 14.28 -50.09
N ILE A 352 -1.40 13.91 -50.83
CA ILE A 352 -1.26 14.25 -52.24
C ILE A 352 -1.81 13.08 -53.05
N ALA A 353 -2.96 13.31 -53.68
CA ALA A 353 -3.63 12.36 -54.54
C ALA A 353 -3.19 12.50 -56.00
N ALA A 354 -3.44 11.48 -56.81
CA ALA A 354 -3.21 11.54 -58.24
C ALA A 354 -4.20 12.49 -58.88
N ALA A 355 -3.70 13.33 -59.79
CA ALA A 355 -4.56 14.06 -60.72
C ALA A 355 -5.41 13.06 -61.51
N PRO A 356 -6.63 13.42 -61.94
CA PRO A 356 -7.37 12.60 -62.87
C PRO A 356 -6.63 12.50 -64.21
N ALA A 357 -6.83 11.40 -64.92
CA ALA A 357 -6.33 11.26 -66.29
C ALA A 357 -6.98 12.32 -67.19
N GLY A 358 -6.18 12.91 -68.07
CA GLY A 358 -6.68 13.82 -69.10
C GLY A 358 -7.52 13.09 -70.15
N THR A 359 -8.34 13.85 -70.88
CA THR A 359 -9.26 13.29 -71.88
C THR A 359 -8.51 12.69 -73.06
N ASN A 360 -7.40 13.32 -73.48
CA ASN A 360 -6.60 12.84 -74.60
C ASN A 360 -5.86 11.56 -74.21
N PHE A 361 -5.22 11.55 -73.04
CA PHE A 361 -4.56 10.38 -72.49
C PHE A 361 -5.54 9.22 -72.30
N SER A 362 -6.72 9.47 -71.73
CA SER A 362 -7.73 8.43 -71.51
C SER A 362 -8.17 7.80 -72.84
N THR A 363 -8.33 8.62 -73.88
CA THR A 363 -8.67 8.18 -75.23
C THR A 363 -7.57 7.31 -75.82
N VAL A 364 -6.31 7.74 -75.73
CA VAL A 364 -5.15 6.98 -76.19
C VAL A 364 -4.99 5.68 -75.42
N SER A 365 -5.11 5.71 -74.09
CA SER A 365 -5.02 4.53 -73.24
C SER A 365 -6.07 3.49 -73.62
N ASN A 366 -7.32 3.89 -73.87
CA ASN A 366 -8.38 3.00 -74.33
C ASN A 366 -8.11 2.41 -75.73
N ILE A 367 -7.62 3.22 -76.69
CA ILE A 367 -7.24 2.74 -78.03
C ILE A 367 -6.15 1.68 -77.89
N LEU A 368 -5.10 1.98 -77.13
CA LEU A 368 -3.98 1.07 -76.92
C LEU A 368 -4.46 -0.23 -76.25
N GLN A 369 -5.21 -0.15 -75.16
CA GLN A 369 -5.69 -1.33 -74.43
C GLN A 369 -6.61 -2.22 -75.28
N ASN A 370 -7.59 -1.64 -75.99
CA ASN A 370 -8.54 -2.41 -76.82
C ASN A 370 -7.85 -3.15 -77.97
N ASN A 371 -6.86 -2.52 -78.62
CA ASN A 371 -6.12 -3.15 -79.72
C ASN A 371 -5.07 -4.17 -79.24
N CYS A 372 -4.65 -4.03 -77.98
CA CYS A 372 -3.65 -4.88 -77.36
C CYS A 372 -4.27 -6.18 -76.81
N ALA A 373 -5.58 -6.20 -76.52
CA ALA A 373 -6.34 -7.40 -76.18
C ALA A 373 -6.47 -8.43 -77.32
N LEU A 374 -6.39 -7.99 -78.58
CA LEU A 374 -6.53 -8.84 -79.78
C LEU A 374 -5.21 -9.45 -80.29
N SER A 375 -4.07 -8.92 -79.86
CA SER A 375 -2.74 -9.25 -80.43
C SER A 375 -1.73 -9.75 -79.40
N GLY A 376 -2.13 -9.92 -78.14
CA GLY A 376 -1.25 -10.33 -77.05
C GLY A 376 -0.28 -9.22 -76.66
N CYS A 377 -0.70 -8.30 -75.79
CA CYS A 377 0.24 -7.45 -75.08
C CYS A 377 1.31 -8.33 -74.42
N HIS A 378 2.59 -8.15 -74.77
CA HIS A 378 3.66 -8.90 -74.12
C HIS A 378 3.69 -8.53 -72.63
N THR A 379 3.26 -9.48 -71.79
CA THR A 379 3.41 -9.44 -70.34
C THR A 379 4.87 -9.70 -69.97
N GLY A 380 5.72 -8.72 -70.24
CA GLY A 380 6.95 -8.44 -69.48
C GLY A 380 8.02 -9.53 -69.30
N THR A 381 8.06 -10.61 -70.09
CA THR A 381 9.09 -11.68 -69.89
C THR A 381 9.87 -12.09 -71.13
N SER A 382 9.60 -11.53 -72.31
CA SER A 382 10.42 -11.81 -73.51
C SER A 382 11.59 -10.80 -73.63
N PRO A 383 12.84 -11.23 -73.93
CA PRO A 383 14.01 -10.36 -74.18
C PRO A 383 13.89 -9.42 -75.40
N ALA A 384 12.69 -9.31 -75.95
CA ALA A 384 12.38 -8.90 -77.31
C ALA A 384 11.45 -7.65 -77.27
N GLY A 385 11.83 -6.62 -76.50
CA GLY A 385 11.31 -5.25 -76.63
C GLY A 385 9.81 -4.99 -76.44
N GLY A 386 9.02 -5.90 -75.87
CA GLY A 386 7.57 -5.68 -75.65
C GLY A 386 7.25 -4.49 -74.73
N LEU A 387 6.16 -3.76 -75.00
CA LEU A 387 5.65 -2.67 -74.14
C LEU A 387 4.41 -3.11 -73.39
N ASN A 388 4.35 -2.80 -72.10
CA ASN A 388 3.16 -3.04 -71.28
C ASN A 388 2.26 -1.79 -71.24
N PHE A 389 1.17 -1.81 -72.00
CA PHE A 389 0.20 -0.70 -72.06
C PHE A 389 -0.91 -0.78 -71.01
N THR A 390 -0.82 -1.69 -70.02
CA THR A 390 -1.75 -1.68 -68.86
C THR A 390 -1.29 -0.73 -67.75
N VAL A 391 -0.09 -0.15 -67.87
CA VAL A 391 0.48 0.79 -66.91
C VAL A 391 0.55 2.18 -67.55
N ASP A 392 -0.23 3.12 -67.01
CA ASP A 392 -0.36 4.48 -67.59
C ASP A 392 0.97 5.20 -67.77
N CYS A 393 1.89 5.10 -66.81
CA CYS A 393 3.19 5.75 -66.92
C CYS A 393 4.12 5.07 -67.93
N THR A 394 3.87 3.80 -68.27
CA THR A 394 4.54 3.13 -69.40
C THR A 394 4.02 3.67 -70.73
N ILE A 395 2.73 3.99 -70.84
CA ILE A 395 2.17 4.67 -72.02
C ILE A 395 2.82 6.05 -72.19
N VAL A 396 2.81 6.88 -71.14
CA VAL A 396 3.42 8.22 -71.14
C VAL A 396 4.89 8.16 -71.55
N SER A 397 5.70 7.31 -70.90
CA SER A 397 7.14 7.21 -71.17
C SER A 397 7.49 6.58 -72.53
N SER A 398 6.55 5.88 -73.17
CA SER A 398 6.77 5.20 -74.45
C SER A 398 6.15 5.95 -75.64
N TRP A 399 5.81 7.23 -75.49
CA TRP A 399 5.09 8.02 -76.50
C TRP A 399 5.76 8.00 -77.88
N ASP A 400 7.09 8.10 -77.97
CA ASP A 400 7.85 8.02 -79.24
C ASP A 400 7.64 6.67 -79.94
N ARG A 401 7.66 5.59 -79.14
CA ARG A 401 7.48 4.22 -79.63
C ARG A 401 6.02 3.99 -80.05
N ILE A 402 5.07 4.58 -79.33
CA ILE A 402 3.66 4.58 -79.69
C ILE A 402 3.47 5.30 -81.02
N LYS A 403 4.04 6.50 -81.20
CA LYS A 403 3.97 7.25 -82.46
C LYS A 403 4.52 6.46 -83.65
N ALA A 404 5.74 5.94 -83.51
CA ALA A 404 6.42 5.20 -84.58
C ALA A 404 5.65 3.96 -85.03
N ARG A 405 4.99 3.26 -84.08
CA ARG A 405 4.25 2.01 -84.35
C ARG A 405 2.80 2.25 -84.77
N ALA A 406 2.08 3.07 -84.00
CA ALA A 406 0.65 3.25 -84.13
C ALA A 406 0.28 4.23 -85.26
N VAL A 407 1.14 5.22 -85.50
CA VAL A 407 0.89 6.29 -86.49
C VAL A 407 1.73 6.08 -87.74
N ASP A 408 3.06 6.07 -87.59
CA ASP A 408 4.01 6.13 -88.71
C ASP A 408 4.20 4.79 -89.44
N GLY A 409 3.78 3.68 -88.83
CA GLY A 409 3.84 2.34 -89.43
C GLY A 409 5.27 1.82 -89.66
N ILE A 410 6.25 2.29 -88.89
CA ILE A 410 7.68 1.93 -89.06
C ILE A 410 7.95 0.55 -88.42
N PRO A 411 8.35 -0.48 -89.20
CA PRO A 411 8.41 -1.87 -88.75
C PRO A 411 9.71 -2.30 -88.04
N SER A 412 10.71 -1.42 -87.87
CA SER A 412 12.07 -1.81 -87.49
C SER A 412 12.31 -2.12 -86.00
N PHE A 413 11.27 -2.19 -85.16
CA PHE A 413 11.37 -2.70 -83.78
C PHE A 413 10.25 -3.72 -83.45
N MET A 414 10.50 -4.99 -83.84
CA MET A 414 9.75 -6.26 -83.60
C MET A 414 8.29 -6.39 -84.13
N PRO A 415 7.78 -7.60 -84.43
CA PRO A 415 7.04 -7.92 -85.66
C PRO A 415 5.62 -7.33 -85.75
N PRO A 416 5.06 -7.19 -86.97
CA PRO A 416 3.79 -6.49 -87.21
C PRO A 416 2.60 -7.37 -86.83
N THR A 417 1.70 -6.87 -85.98
CA THR A 417 0.40 -7.53 -85.73
C THR A 417 -0.73 -6.69 -86.34
N SER A 418 -1.38 -7.29 -87.33
CA SER A 418 -2.66 -6.89 -87.91
C SER A 418 -3.80 -6.97 -86.87
N PRO A 419 -4.85 -6.12 -86.91
CA PRO A 419 -5.12 -5.04 -87.88
C PRO A 419 -4.53 -3.67 -87.49
N GLN A 420 -4.35 -2.81 -88.49
CA GLN A 420 -3.86 -1.42 -88.34
C GLN A 420 -4.93 -0.51 -87.70
N LEU A 421 -4.51 0.46 -86.88
CA LEU A 421 -5.40 1.47 -86.31
C LEU A 421 -6.09 2.31 -87.40
N SER A 422 -7.33 2.72 -87.13
CA SER A 422 -8.09 3.62 -88.00
C SER A 422 -7.42 5.00 -88.10
N ALA A 423 -7.67 5.74 -89.19
CA ALA A 423 -7.15 7.10 -89.34
C ALA A 423 -7.59 8.03 -88.19
N ALA A 424 -8.82 7.85 -87.69
CA ALA A 424 -9.34 8.60 -86.55
C ALA A 424 -8.60 8.27 -85.24
N ASP A 425 -8.23 7.01 -85.02
CA ASP A 425 -7.48 6.61 -83.82
C ASP A 425 -6.01 7.05 -83.88
N LYS A 426 -5.41 7.03 -85.07
CA LYS A 426 -4.08 7.63 -85.29
C LYS A 426 -4.07 9.13 -84.99
N GLN A 427 -5.12 9.85 -85.40
CA GLN A 427 -5.22 11.29 -85.13
C GLN A 427 -5.32 11.59 -83.64
N LYS A 428 -6.13 10.84 -82.87
CA LYS A 428 -6.22 11.01 -81.41
C LYS A 428 -4.88 10.80 -80.68
N ILE A 429 -4.05 9.87 -81.17
CA ILE A 429 -2.69 9.66 -80.66
C ILE A 429 -1.81 10.87 -80.97
N LEU A 430 -1.87 11.42 -82.19
CA LEU A 430 -1.16 12.64 -82.56
C LEU A 430 -1.60 13.86 -81.75
N ASP A 431 -2.91 13.99 -81.48
CA ASP A 431 -3.47 15.08 -80.69
C ASP A 431 -2.96 15.05 -79.23
N TRP A 432 -2.91 13.86 -78.61
CA TRP A 432 -2.30 13.68 -77.28
C TRP A 432 -0.80 14.00 -77.28
N ILE A 433 -0.05 13.57 -78.31
CA ILE A 433 1.38 13.89 -78.43
C ILE A 433 1.59 15.39 -78.60
N ALA A 434 0.78 16.05 -79.43
CA ALA A 434 0.82 17.49 -79.65
C ALA A 434 0.44 18.29 -78.40
N ALA A 435 -0.45 17.75 -77.56
CA ALA A 435 -0.82 18.32 -76.27
C ALA A 435 0.30 18.24 -75.21
N GLY A 436 1.35 17.44 -75.46
CA GLY A 436 2.49 17.32 -74.54
C GLY A 436 2.66 15.94 -73.93
N HIS A 437 1.91 14.92 -74.40
CA HIS A 437 2.06 13.50 -74.05
C HIS A 437 2.07 13.20 -72.54
N LYS A 438 1.35 14.00 -71.72
CA LYS A 438 1.27 13.79 -70.27
C LYS A 438 0.08 12.93 -69.90
N PHE A 439 0.07 12.43 -68.68
CA PHE A 439 -1.06 11.70 -68.14
C PHE A 439 -2.29 12.61 -67.90
N THR A 440 -2.05 13.90 -67.61
CA THR A 440 -3.11 14.89 -67.33
C THR A 440 -3.71 15.58 -68.55
N ASP A 441 -3.14 15.37 -69.74
CA ASP A 441 -3.65 15.91 -71.02
C ASP A 441 -4.62 14.91 -71.66
#